data_AF-A0A8H7UKG9-F1
#
_entry.id   AF-A0A8H7UKG9-F1
#
_cell.length_a   1.000
_cell.length_b   1.000
_cell.length_c   1.000
_cell.angle_alpha   90.00
_cell.angle_beta   90.00
_cell.angle_gamma   90.00
#
_symmetry.space_group_name_H-M   'P 1'
#
loop_
_entity.id
_entity.type
_entity.pdbx_description
1 polymer ?
#
loop_
_entity_poly.entity_id
_entity_poly.type
_entity_poly.pdbx_seq_one_letter_code
_entity_poly.pdbx_strand_id
1 'polypeptide(L)'
;MYPPDETTTQPILPPPCQDCPLSKPRPPRIPLHLPNARPMVAKRKFTSDAIEQVVQRVTAVMADRDLAALFRNCYPNTLDTTVAWFHDDHANDYKRPRSFIVTGDIPAMWIRDSTEQLLPYLSFAPLDYNLQNLILGAIKVQATYLAYNPYANAFRMPPDGPKPIHRQTHGDRVVPPYDPSLVWEAKYELDSLAAFFKLSTEYVRITKDSIRLIEDQEWLQAVHRVLDLIEEQMRGTWEEPRRPKEKEPHYALVNTTSLKGVPLGEGYRFLRTTDIPTETLGQDGLGGVVKRCGLVKSAFRPSDDATTMPFLIPANAMISVALQDLAMLFEQVSYKDPLAVLPILAERCRSLGLTIREAIFRHGVVQHPKYGQVFAYEVDGFGGQMLMDDANIPSLLSLPLLGFISKRDPLYLNTRKYVLSDDNPWFFRGSQIEGVGGPHVGRDMVWPMSAMVRARTATTADEVLDALEMLKRTTAGTGLMHESVNKNNATEFTRSWFSWANGLFGETILEVLEEWPEVIETIQPAD
;
A
#
# COMPACT_ATOMS: atom_id res chain seq x y z
N MET A 1 21.79 -26.19 18.51
CA MET A 1 21.38 -27.35 17.67
C MET A 1 19.98 -27.74 18.09
N TYR A 2 18.99 -27.29 17.33
CA TYR A 2 17.63 -27.81 17.32
C TYR A 2 17.39 -28.37 15.91
N PRO A 3 16.64 -29.48 15.74
CA PRO A 3 16.49 -30.14 14.45
C PRO A 3 15.69 -29.25 13.47
N PRO A 4 15.88 -29.41 12.15
CA PRO A 4 15.14 -28.66 11.15
C PRO A 4 13.70 -29.16 11.09
N ASP A 5 12.75 -28.23 11.24
CA ASP A 5 11.34 -28.50 10.95
C ASP A 5 11.13 -28.28 9.45
N GLU A 6 11.17 -29.38 8.68
CA GLU A 6 10.73 -29.41 7.29
C GLU A 6 9.20 -29.35 7.23
N THR A 7 8.65 -28.14 7.36
CA THR A 7 7.30 -27.85 6.88
C THR A 7 7.28 -26.47 6.23
N THR A 8 7.70 -26.41 4.97
CA THR A 8 7.18 -25.42 4.02
C THR A 8 5.67 -25.65 3.91
N THR A 9 4.90 -24.95 4.74
CA THR A 9 3.45 -24.86 4.59
C THR A 9 3.15 -24.15 3.27
N GLN A 10 2.80 -24.94 2.26
CA GLN A 10 1.94 -24.45 1.18
C GLN A 10 0.73 -23.77 1.83
N PRO A 11 0.12 -22.72 1.22
CA PRO A 11 -1.29 -22.49 1.45
C PRO A 11 -2.01 -23.74 0.93
N ILE A 12 -2.25 -24.68 1.83
CA ILE A 12 -3.08 -25.85 1.59
C ILE A 12 -4.46 -25.27 1.33
N LEU A 13 -4.90 -25.27 0.07
CA LEU A 13 -6.31 -25.04 -0.22
C LEU A 13 -7.10 -26.00 0.67
N PRO A 14 -8.00 -25.52 1.54
CA PRO A 14 -8.77 -26.40 2.39
C PRO A 14 -9.54 -27.39 1.50
N PRO A 15 -9.68 -28.67 1.92
CA PRO A 15 -10.53 -29.61 1.20
C PRO A 15 -11.97 -29.04 1.15
N PRO A 16 -12.73 -29.33 0.08
CA PRO A 16 -14.09 -28.79 -0.09
C PRO A 16 -14.98 -29.11 1.11
N CYS A 17 -15.74 -28.10 1.59
CA CYS A 17 -16.59 -28.21 2.77
C CYS A 17 -17.72 -29.22 2.53
N GLN A 18 -17.70 -30.38 3.21
CA GLN A 18 -18.72 -31.42 3.02
C GLN A 18 -20.05 -31.14 3.75
N ASP A 19 -20.08 -30.22 4.72
CA ASP A 19 -21.24 -29.96 5.58
C ASP A 19 -21.45 -28.46 5.91
N CYS A 20 -21.40 -27.59 4.90
CA CYS A 20 -21.69 -26.16 5.10
C CYS A 20 -23.22 -25.92 5.19
N PRO A 21 -23.72 -25.21 6.24
CA PRO A 21 -25.15 -24.93 6.36
C PRO A 21 -25.63 -24.11 5.17
N LEU A 22 -26.66 -24.63 4.49
CA LEU A 22 -27.29 -24.00 3.33
C LEU A 22 -27.71 -22.57 3.67
N SER A 23 -27.05 -21.59 3.04
CA SER A 23 -27.47 -20.20 3.12
C SER A 23 -28.89 -20.03 2.57
N LYS A 24 -29.61 -19.01 3.03
CA LYS A 24 -30.99 -18.72 2.59
C LYS A 24 -31.06 -18.70 1.05
N PRO A 25 -32.10 -19.27 0.42
CA PRO A 25 -32.25 -19.21 -1.04
C PRO A 25 -32.30 -17.75 -1.51
N ARG A 26 -31.34 -17.39 -2.37
CA ARG A 26 -31.20 -16.06 -2.96
C ARG A 26 -31.76 -16.08 -4.40
N PRO A 27 -32.27 -14.95 -4.91
CA PRO A 27 -32.81 -14.90 -6.28
C PRO A 27 -31.75 -15.30 -7.31
N PRO A 28 -32.15 -15.97 -8.41
CA PRO A 28 -31.23 -16.36 -9.48
C PRO A 28 -30.53 -15.13 -10.07
N ARG A 29 -29.20 -15.20 -10.15
CA ARG A 29 -28.36 -14.12 -10.67
C ARG A 29 -28.25 -14.23 -12.19
N ILE A 30 -28.44 -13.12 -12.89
CA ILE A 30 -28.22 -13.05 -14.34
C ILE A 30 -26.70 -13.03 -14.58
N PRO A 31 -26.13 -13.97 -15.36
CA PRO A 31 -24.72 -13.93 -15.73
C PRO A 31 -24.37 -12.62 -16.43
N LEU A 32 -23.25 -12.00 -16.03
CA LEU A 32 -22.74 -10.75 -16.61
C LEU A 32 -21.91 -10.99 -17.87
N HIS A 33 -21.41 -12.22 -18.07
CA HIS A 33 -20.56 -12.63 -19.19
C HIS A 33 -19.31 -11.75 -19.32
N LEU A 34 -18.59 -11.56 -18.22
CA LEU A 34 -17.41 -10.69 -18.18
C LEU A 34 -16.31 -11.17 -19.15
N PRO A 35 -15.67 -10.25 -19.90
CA PRO A 35 -14.71 -10.61 -20.93
C PRO A 35 -13.39 -11.09 -20.33
N ASN A 36 -12.56 -11.73 -21.15
CA ASN A 36 -11.14 -11.88 -20.84
C ASN A 36 -10.42 -10.54 -21.08
N ALA A 37 -9.98 -9.89 -20.02
CA ALA A 37 -9.32 -8.58 -20.08
C ALA A 37 -7.78 -8.68 -20.02
N ARG A 38 -7.23 -9.90 -19.96
CA ARG A 38 -5.78 -10.08 -19.99
C ARG A 38 -5.21 -9.81 -21.39
N PRO A 39 -4.02 -9.19 -21.51
CA PRO A 39 -3.29 -9.15 -22.76
C PRO A 39 -3.05 -10.56 -23.33
N MET A 40 -2.92 -10.64 -24.66
CA MET A 40 -2.39 -11.83 -25.31
C MET A 40 -1.05 -12.21 -24.68
N VAL A 41 -0.75 -13.51 -24.57
CA VAL A 41 0.46 -14.03 -23.90
C VAL A 41 1.73 -13.32 -24.40
N ALA A 42 1.88 -13.15 -25.71
CA ALA A 42 3.04 -12.48 -26.33
C ALA A 42 3.14 -10.96 -26.06
N LYS A 43 2.13 -10.35 -25.41
CA LYS A 43 2.08 -8.94 -25.03
C LYS A 43 2.15 -8.72 -23.51
N ARG A 44 2.19 -9.79 -22.72
CA ARG A 44 2.37 -9.70 -21.27
C ARG A 44 3.80 -9.22 -20.98
N LYS A 45 3.95 -8.27 -20.08
CA LYS A 45 5.25 -7.65 -19.78
C LYS A 45 6.14 -8.53 -18.91
N PHE A 46 5.53 -9.36 -18.06
CA PHE A 46 6.20 -10.34 -17.24
C PHE A 46 5.28 -11.56 -17.06
N THR A 47 5.87 -12.76 -16.98
CA THR A 47 5.13 -14.00 -16.74
C THR A 47 5.80 -14.80 -15.64
N SER A 48 5.00 -15.37 -14.74
CA SER A 48 5.45 -16.28 -13.69
C SER A 48 4.63 -17.56 -13.77
N ASP A 49 5.30 -18.70 -13.89
CA ASP A 49 4.64 -20.01 -13.98
C ASP A 49 3.89 -20.32 -12.67
N ALA A 50 4.45 -19.93 -11.53
CA ALA A 50 3.79 -20.08 -10.23
C ALA A 50 2.46 -19.31 -10.19
N ILE A 51 2.43 -18.08 -10.71
CA ILE A 51 1.22 -17.25 -10.74
C ILE A 51 0.20 -17.78 -11.76
N GLU A 52 0.61 -18.24 -12.94
CA GLU A 52 -0.31 -18.87 -13.88
C GLU A 52 -0.96 -20.13 -13.30
N GLN A 53 -0.22 -20.93 -12.53
CA GLN A 53 -0.77 -22.09 -11.81
C GLN A 53 -1.79 -21.69 -10.75
N VAL A 54 -1.54 -20.60 -10.00
CA VAL A 54 -2.52 -20.06 -9.05
C VAL A 54 -3.79 -19.64 -9.77
N VAL A 55 -3.67 -18.89 -10.86
CA VAL A 55 -4.82 -18.47 -11.68
C VAL A 55 -5.62 -19.68 -12.16
N GLN A 56 -4.96 -20.72 -12.69
CA GLN A 56 -5.64 -21.92 -13.15
C GLN A 56 -6.35 -22.67 -12.00
N ARG A 57 -5.67 -22.89 -10.87
CA ARG A 57 -6.24 -23.64 -9.74
C ARG A 57 -7.43 -22.93 -9.10
N VAL A 58 -7.29 -21.64 -8.83
CA VAL A 58 -8.35 -20.84 -8.19
C VAL A 58 -9.56 -20.74 -9.10
N THR A 59 -9.38 -20.42 -10.39
CA THR A 59 -10.51 -20.29 -11.30
C THR A 59 -11.22 -21.61 -11.60
N ALA A 60 -10.53 -22.75 -11.44
CA ALA A 60 -11.13 -24.07 -11.64
C ALA A 60 -12.16 -24.43 -10.55
N VAL A 61 -11.95 -23.97 -9.30
CA VAL A 61 -12.84 -24.29 -8.17
C VAL A 61 -13.98 -23.29 -7.99
N MET A 62 -13.90 -22.11 -8.63
CA MET A 62 -14.93 -21.08 -8.57
C MET A 62 -16.16 -21.46 -9.39
N ALA A 63 -17.31 -21.59 -8.70
CA ALA A 63 -18.59 -21.88 -9.32
C ALA A 63 -19.13 -20.69 -10.13
N ASP A 64 -18.94 -19.46 -9.64
CA ASP A 64 -19.27 -18.22 -10.37
C ASP A 64 -18.26 -17.95 -11.49
N ARG A 65 -18.72 -18.03 -12.74
CA ARG A 65 -17.87 -17.82 -13.91
C ARG A 65 -17.50 -16.35 -14.13
N ASP A 66 -18.31 -15.40 -13.69
CA ASP A 66 -17.99 -13.98 -13.77
C ASP A 66 -16.97 -13.59 -12.69
N LEU A 67 -17.12 -14.10 -11.47
CA LEU A 67 -16.12 -13.90 -10.42
C LEU A 67 -14.78 -14.57 -10.78
N ALA A 68 -14.83 -15.77 -11.38
CA ALA A 68 -13.63 -16.45 -11.90
C ALA A 68 -12.97 -15.66 -13.04
N ALA A 69 -13.76 -15.03 -13.93
CA ALA A 69 -13.25 -14.15 -14.97
C ALA A 69 -12.56 -12.91 -14.36
N LEU A 70 -13.17 -12.29 -13.34
CA LEU A 70 -12.55 -11.18 -12.62
C LEU A 70 -11.23 -11.57 -11.96
N PHE A 71 -11.20 -12.68 -11.22
CA PHE A 71 -9.97 -13.12 -10.59
C PHE A 71 -8.86 -13.37 -11.62
N ARG A 72 -9.19 -14.06 -12.71
CA ARG A 72 -8.28 -14.32 -13.84
C ARG A 72 -7.73 -13.04 -14.45
N ASN A 73 -8.55 -12.01 -14.61
CA ASN A 73 -8.16 -10.75 -15.21
C ASN A 73 -7.33 -9.88 -14.25
N CYS A 74 -7.78 -9.80 -13.00
CA CYS A 74 -7.28 -8.86 -12.00
C CYS A 74 -6.00 -9.35 -11.33
N TYR A 75 -5.95 -10.62 -10.89
CA TYR A 75 -4.84 -11.11 -10.07
C TYR A 75 -3.48 -10.98 -10.76
N PRO A 76 -3.27 -11.39 -12.03
CA PRO A 76 -1.98 -11.23 -12.70
C PRO A 76 -1.79 -9.85 -13.39
N ASN A 77 -2.71 -8.89 -13.21
CA ASN A 77 -2.72 -7.65 -13.99
C ASN A 77 -1.42 -6.83 -13.87
N THR A 78 -0.83 -6.78 -12.68
CA THR A 78 0.48 -6.13 -12.45
C THR A 78 1.55 -6.74 -13.35
N LEU A 79 1.70 -8.07 -13.32
CA LEU A 79 2.72 -8.78 -14.12
C LEU A 79 2.45 -8.63 -15.62
N ASP A 80 1.18 -8.78 -16.01
CA ASP A 80 0.77 -8.69 -17.41
C ASP A 80 1.03 -7.30 -18.00
N THR A 81 0.87 -6.22 -17.23
CA THR A 81 0.73 -4.87 -17.80
C THR A 81 1.65 -3.79 -17.24
N THR A 82 2.21 -3.94 -16.03
CA THR A 82 2.85 -2.82 -15.32
C THR A 82 4.35 -2.95 -15.07
N VAL A 83 4.93 -4.13 -15.28
CA VAL A 83 6.39 -4.32 -15.25
C VAL A 83 6.99 -3.58 -16.46
N ALA A 84 7.29 -2.29 -16.31
CA ALA A 84 7.77 -1.44 -17.40
C ALA A 84 9.24 -1.70 -17.71
N TRP A 85 10.00 -2.16 -16.72
CA TRP A 85 11.37 -2.63 -16.89
C TRP A 85 11.67 -3.69 -15.82
N PHE A 86 12.32 -4.77 -16.24
CA PHE A 86 12.93 -5.77 -15.36
C PHE A 86 14.27 -6.14 -15.97
N HIS A 87 15.32 -6.04 -15.15
CA HIS A 87 16.67 -6.41 -15.53
C HIS A 87 17.31 -7.18 -14.40
N ASP A 88 17.87 -8.34 -14.75
CA ASP A 88 18.54 -9.23 -13.82
C ASP A 88 19.80 -9.77 -14.47
N ASP A 89 20.95 -9.19 -14.11
CA ASP A 89 22.25 -9.60 -14.65
C ASP A 89 22.88 -10.67 -13.76
N HIS A 90 22.30 -11.87 -13.80
CA HIS A 90 22.82 -13.03 -13.07
C HIS A 90 24.27 -13.38 -13.37
N ALA A 91 24.76 -13.01 -14.56
CA ALA A 91 26.10 -13.33 -14.99
C ALA A 91 27.15 -12.41 -14.35
N ASN A 92 26.81 -11.14 -14.10
CA ASN A 92 27.78 -10.15 -13.63
C ASN A 92 27.51 -9.62 -12.21
N ASP A 93 26.24 -9.53 -11.77
CA ASP A 93 25.88 -9.06 -10.44
C ASP A 93 24.52 -9.62 -9.97
N TYR A 94 24.51 -10.89 -9.54
CA TYR A 94 23.30 -11.56 -9.02
C TYR A 94 22.68 -10.87 -7.78
N LYS A 95 23.39 -9.91 -7.17
CA LYS A 95 22.91 -9.15 -6.02
C LYS A 95 22.08 -7.94 -6.42
N ARG A 96 21.97 -7.58 -7.70
CA ARG A 96 21.37 -6.30 -8.09
C ARG A 96 20.33 -6.40 -9.22
N PRO A 97 19.26 -7.21 -9.07
CA PRO A 97 18.11 -7.09 -9.95
C PRO A 97 17.53 -5.67 -9.84
N ARG A 98 16.90 -5.20 -10.91
CA ARG A 98 16.27 -3.88 -11.02
C ARG A 98 14.89 -4.02 -11.66
N SER A 99 13.87 -3.47 -11.03
CA SER A 99 12.50 -3.52 -11.55
C SER A 99 11.80 -2.18 -11.38
N PHE A 100 11.15 -1.73 -12.44
CA PHE A 100 10.36 -0.50 -12.44
C PHE A 100 8.90 -0.84 -12.75
N ILE A 101 8.02 -0.63 -11.77
CA ILE A 101 6.61 -0.99 -11.82
C ILE A 101 5.79 0.30 -11.93
N VAL A 102 5.03 0.47 -13.01
CA VAL A 102 4.16 1.64 -13.18
C VAL A 102 2.78 1.40 -12.56
N THR A 103 2.03 2.44 -12.22
CA THR A 103 0.70 2.27 -11.60
C THR A 103 -0.34 1.68 -12.55
N GLY A 104 -0.15 1.90 -13.85
CA GLY A 104 -1.05 1.48 -14.91
C GLY A 104 -1.09 2.54 -16.00
N ASP A 105 -2.22 3.24 -16.09
CA ASP A 105 -2.43 4.37 -17.01
C ASP A 105 -1.45 5.56 -16.81
N ILE A 106 -0.80 5.66 -15.65
CA ILE A 106 0.23 6.66 -15.37
C ILE A 106 1.63 6.02 -15.50
N PRO A 107 2.54 6.56 -16.36
CA PRO A 107 3.84 5.95 -16.65
C PRO A 107 4.92 6.33 -15.62
N ALA A 108 4.60 6.21 -14.34
CA ALA A 108 5.52 6.46 -13.23
C ALA A 108 5.30 5.44 -12.11
N MET A 109 6.30 5.30 -11.24
CA MET A 109 6.32 4.36 -10.13
C MET A 109 6.05 5.11 -8.84
N TRP A 110 4.88 4.89 -8.25
CA TRP A 110 4.61 5.26 -6.87
C TRP A 110 5.22 4.21 -5.94
N ILE A 111 5.83 4.64 -4.83
CA ILE A 111 6.35 3.69 -3.84
C ILE A 111 5.21 2.87 -3.24
N ARG A 112 4.09 3.51 -2.89
CA ARG A 112 2.86 2.85 -2.43
C ARG A 112 2.35 1.82 -3.45
N ASP A 113 1.99 2.27 -4.65
CA ASP A 113 1.37 1.40 -5.67
C ASP A 113 2.28 0.22 -6.01
N SER A 114 3.57 0.47 -6.27
CA SER A 114 4.49 -0.61 -6.64
C SER A 114 4.66 -1.66 -5.55
N THR A 115 4.58 -1.27 -4.27
CA THR A 115 4.52 -2.22 -3.16
C THR A 115 3.22 -3.01 -3.18
N GLU A 116 2.06 -2.33 -3.15
CA GLU A 116 0.76 -3.01 -3.05
C GLU A 116 0.40 -3.82 -4.32
N GLN A 117 1.01 -3.49 -5.46
CA GLN A 117 0.92 -4.26 -6.69
C GLN A 117 1.71 -5.58 -6.64
N LEU A 118 2.77 -5.66 -5.83
CA LEU A 118 3.68 -6.81 -5.76
C LEU A 118 3.43 -7.73 -4.56
N LEU A 119 2.91 -7.19 -3.46
CA LEU A 119 2.59 -7.97 -2.25
C LEU A 119 1.75 -9.23 -2.51
N PRO A 120 0.70 -9.20 -3.38
CA PRO A 120 -0.11 -10.39 -3.62
C PRO A 120 0.67 -11.60 -4.18
N TYR A 121 1.83 -11.38 -4.79
CA TYR A 121 2.63 -12.45 -5.39
C TYR A 121 3.72 -12.97 -4.46
N LEU A 122 3.96 -12.31 -3.33
CA LEU A 122 5.16 -12.50 -2.53
C LEU A 122 5.25 -13.91 -1.94
N SER A 123 4.13 -14.50 -1.52
CA SER A 123 4.05 -15.88 -1.02
C SER A 123 4.49 -16.94 -2.05
N PHE A 124 4.49 -16.59 -3.34
CA PHE A 124 4.93 -17.46 -4.44
C PHE A 124 6.36 -17.16 -4.90
N ALA A 125 6.97 -16.07 -4.44
CA ALA A 125 8.34 -15.71 -4.81
C ALA A 125 9.36 -16.84 -4.57
N PRO A 126 9.34 -17.59 -3.45
CA PRO A 126 10.29 -18.69 -3.24
C PRO A 126 10.18 -19.84 -4.25
N LEU A 127 9.06 -19.92 -4.98
CA LEU A 127 8.78 -20.97 -5.97
C LEU A 127 9.17 -20.54 -7.40
N ASP A 128 9.44 -19.26 -7.63
CA ASP A 128 9.75 -18.69 -8.93
C ASP A 128 10.87 -17.65 -8.80
N TYR A 129 12.05 -18.04 -9.25
CA TYR A 129 13.26 -17.24 -9.15
C TYR A 129 13.14 -15.86 -9.81
N ASN A 130 12.53 -15.78 -11.00
CA ASN A 130 12.35 -14.51 -11.70
C ASN A 130 11.36 -13.63 -10.94
N LEU A 131 10.29 -14.21 -10.37
CA LEU A 131 9.34 -13.47 -9.55
C LEU A 131 10.00 -12.92 -8.28
N GLN A 132 10.82 -13.73 -7.60
CA GLN A 132 11.59 -13.27 -6.43
C GLN A 132 12.51 -12.10 -6.79
N ASN A 133 13.20 -12.17 -7.92
CA ASN A 133 14.10 -11.10 -8.35
C ASN A 133 13.36 -9.88 -8.90
N LEU A 134 12.18 -10.05 -9.50
CA LEU A 134 11.31 -8.93 -9.86
C LEU A 134 10.98 -8.10 -8.61
N ILE A 135 10.59 -8.76 -7.53
CA ILE A 135 10.23 -8.09 -6.27
C ILE A 135 11.47 -7.48 -5.61
N LEU A 136 12.57 -8.23 -5.49
CA LEU A 136 13.82 -7.69 -4.95
C LEU A 136 14.32 -6.48 -5.75
N GLY A 137 14.20 -6.53 -7.08
CA GLY A 137 14.57 -5.44 -7.96
C GLY A 137 13.71 -4.19 -7.78
N ALA A 138 12.42 -4.36 -7.46
CA ALA A 138 11.56 -3.23 -7.12
C ALA A 138 11.98 -2.60 -5.78
N ILE A 139 12.26 -3.41 -4.76
CA ILE A 139 12.77 -2.92 -3.46
C ILE A 139 14.07 -2.13 -3.64
N LYS A 140 14.99 -2.62 -4.47
CA LYS A 140 16.27 -1.94 -4.75
C LYS A 140 16.08 -0.62 -5.51
N VAL A 141 15.14 -0.57 -6.46
CA VAL A 141 14.81 0.67 -7.17
C VAL A 141 14.11 1.67 -6.23
N GLN A 142 13.18 1.22 -5.37
CA GLN A 142 12.59 2.05 -4.32
C GLN A 142 13.66 2.61 -3.36
N ALA A 143 14.65 1.78 -2.99
CA ALA A 143 15.78 2.23 -2.19
C ALA A 143 16.61 3.31 -2.89
N THR A 144 16.95 3.16 -4.18
CA THR A 144 17.64 4.21 -4.95
C THR A 144 16.87 5.54 -4.86
N TYR A 145 15.54 5.51 -4.98
CA TYR A 145 14.70 6.70 -4.91
C TYR A 145 14.63 7.33 -3.53
N LEU A 146 14.44 6.55 -2.46
CA LEU A 146 14.35 7.06 -1.10
C LEU A 146 15.73 7.48 -0.54
N ALA A 147 16.81 6.85 -1.00
CA ALA A 147 18.16 7.33 -0.77
C ALA A 147 18.40 8.69 -1.44
N TYR A 148 17.73 8.97 -2.56
CA TYR A 148 17.78 10.27 -3.23
C TYR A 148 16.84 11.29 -2.57
N ASN A 149 15.53 11.08 -2.63
CA ASN A 149 14.50 12.00 -2.14
C ASN A 149 13.40 11.25 -1.37
N PRO A 150 13.52 11.11 -0.04
CA PRO A 150 12.51 10.42 0.76
C PRO A 150 11.20 11.22 0.94
N TYR A 151 11.11 12.46 0.45
CA TYR A 151 9.85 13.22 0.44
C TYR A 151 8.95 12.90 -0.75
N ALA A 152 9.48 12.30 -1.83
CA ALA A 152 8.71 12.11 -3.04
C ALA A 152 7.94 10.78 -3.04
N ASN A 153 6.68 10.83 -3.48
CA ASN A 153 5.81 9.66 -3.65
C ASN A 153 6.05 8.93 -4.97
N ALA A 154 6.36 9.65 -6.06
CA ALA A 154 6.37 9.11 -7.42
C ALA A 154 7.64 9.42 -8.22
N PHE A 155 8.13 8.42 -8.94
CA PHE A 155 9.41 8.48 -9.66
C PHE A 155 9.28 8.08 -11.13
N ARG A 156 10.17 8.64 -11.95
CA ARG A 156 10.39 8.25 -13.34
C ARG A 156 11.36 7.08 -13.40
N MET A 157 11.51 6.48 -14.58
CA MET A 157 12.50 5.41 -14.81
C MET A 157 13.88 5.83 -14.27
N PRO A 158 14.59 4.95 -13.53
CA PRO A 158 15.86 5.33 -12.92
C PRO A 158 16.95 5.50 -14.00
N PRO A 159 18.07 6.19 -13.69
CA PRO A 159 19.10 6.54 -14.69
C PRO A 159 19.73 5.37 -15.45
N ASP A 160 19.77 4.20 -14.84
CA ASP A 160 20.29 2.95 -15.40
C ASP A 160 19.23 2.13 -16.13
N GLY A 161 17.97 2.56 -16.06
CA GLY A 161 16.88 1.99 -16.85
C GLY A 161 16.86 2.53 -18.30
N PRO A 162 15.97 1.98 -19.15
CA PRO A 162 15.79 2.47 -20.51
C PRO A 162 15.38 3.95 -20.54
N LYS A 163 16.03 4.76 -21.39
CA LYS A 163 15.75 6.21 -21.47
C LYS A 163 14.27 6.45 -21.81
N PRO A 164 13.50 7.17 -20.97
CA PRO A 164 12.08 7.41 -21.23
C PRO A 164 11.86 8.44 -22.35
N ILE A 165 10.66 8.42 -22.93
CA ILE A 165 10.16 9.52 -23.77
C ILE A 165 9.71 10.65 -22.83
N HIS A 166 10.34 11.81 -22.92
CA HIS A 166 10.05 12.94 -22.03
C HIS A 166 8.64 13.49 -22.22
N ARG A 167 7.90 13.62 -21.11
CA ARG A 167 6.86 14.65 -20.94
C ARG A 167 7.14 15.34 -19.61
N GLN A 168 7.31 16.66 -19.64
CA GLN A 168 7.33 17.48 -18.42
C GLN A 168 5.98 17.30 -17.73
N THR A 169 6.00 17.13 -16.40
CA THR A 169 4.82 17.27 -15.56
C THR A 169 4.99 18.49 -14.67
N HIS A 170 3.85 19.16 -14.45
CA HIS A 170 3.47 20.29 -13.58
C HIS A 170 4.57 21.15 -12.93
N GLY A 171 4.33 22.48 -12.95
CA GLY A 171 5.21 23.50 -12.37
C GLY A 171 5.17 23.57 -10.84
N ASP A 172 5.38 22.44 -10.17
CA ASP A 172 5.40 22.34 -8.72
C ASP A 172 6.61 23.10 -8.14
N ARG A 173 6.38 23.79 -7.03
CA ARG A 173 7.42 24.45 -6.26
C ARG A 173 7.60 23.67 -4.97
N VAL A 174 8.72 22.94 -4.88
CA VAL A 174 9.00 22.04 -3.76
C VAL A 174 10.30 22.43 -3.08
N VAL A 175 10.31 22.34 -1.76
CA VAL A 175 11.50 22.50 -0.92
C VAL A 175 11.68 21.19 -0.13
N PRO A 176 12.88 20.59 -0.12
CA PRO A 176 14.05 20.96 -0.92
C PRO A 176 13.83 20.74 -2.43
N PRO A 177 14.55 21.47 -3.30
CA PRO A 177 14.46 21.25 -4.75
C PRO A 177 15.00 19.86 -5.12
N TYR A 178 14.43 19.28 -6.18
CA TYR A 178 14.79 17.97 -6.70
C TYR A 178 15.01 18.03 -8.23
N ASP A 179 15.56 16.95 -8.78
CA ASP A 179 15.75 16.75 -10.21
C ASP A 179 14.46 16.22 -10.84
N PRO A 180 13.76 17.03 -11.67
CA PRO A 180 12.50 16.64 -12.29
C PRO A 180 12.66 15.55 -13.36
N SER A 181 13.89 15.18 -13.72
CA SER A 181 14.15 14.01 -14.58
C SER A 181 14.07 12.68 -13.82
N LEU A 182 14.15 12.71 -12.49
CA LEU A 182 14.07 11.53 -11.62
C LEU A 182 12.71 11.41 -10.92
N VAL A 183 12.17 12.55 -10.47
CA VAL A 183 10.93 12.59 -9.71
C VAL A 183 9.77 12.93 -10.63
N TRP A 184 8.71 12.13 -10.57
CA TRP A 184 7.46 12.38 -11.29
C TRP A 184 6.59 13.37 -10.51
N GLU A 185 6.45 13.13 -9.21
CA GLU A 185 5.72 13.96 -8.25
C GLU A 185 6.39 13.85 -6.88
N ALA A 186 6.39 14.97 -6.13
CA ALA A 186 7.06 15.07 -4.85
C ALA A 186 6.08 15.40 -3.71
N LYS A 187 4.89 14.78 -3.71
CA LYS A 187 3.93 14.89 -2.61
C LYS A 187 4.40 13.99 -1.46
N TYR A 188 4.69 14.60 -0.30
CA TYR A 188 5.14 13.86 0.86
C TYR A 188 4.00 13.09 1.54
N GLU A 189 4.09 11.77 1.44
CA GLU A 189 3.14 10.80 1.96
C GLU A 189 3.86 9.83 2.89
N LEU A 190 3.44 9.81 4.16
CA LEU A 190 4.06 8.96 5.18
C LEU A 190 3.91 7.47 4.84
N ASP A 191 2.84 7.08 4.16
CA ASP A 191 2.62 5.70 3.74
C ASP A 191 3.60 5.24 2.65
N SER A 192 4.15 6.13 1.82
CA SER A 192 5.21 5.77 0.86
C SER A 192 6.45 5.22 1.58
N LEU A 193 6.80 5.81 2.74
CA LEU A 193 7.88 5.32 3.58
C LEU A 193 7.55 3.98 4.22
N ALA A 194 6.32 3.84 4.71
CA ALA A 194 5.85 2.61 5.33
C ALA A 194 5.76 1.45 4.33
N ALA A 195 5.35 1.72 3.09
CA ALA A 195 5.25 0.76 2.00
C ALA A 195 6.63 0.20 1.60
N PHE A 196 7.67 1.02 1.56
CA PHE A 196 9.04 0.57 1.32
C PHE A 196 9.53 -0.39 2.41
N PHE A 197 9.30 -0.04 3.68
CA PHE A 197 9.65 -0.90 4.80
C PHE A 197 8.84 -2.19 4.80
N LYS A 198 7.51 -2.12 4.59
CA LYS A 198 6.62 -3.29 4.48
C LYS A 198 7.09 -4.26 3.41
N LEU A 199 7.36 -3.80 2.18
CA LEU A 199 7.81 -4.69 1.12
C LEU A 199 9.17 -5.33 1.45
N SER A 200 10.09 -4.55 2.02
CA SER A 200 11.41 -5.01 2.44
C SER A 200 11.32 -6.11 3.51
N THR A 201 10.51 -5.90 4.55
CA THR A 201 10.39 -6.84 5.67
C THR A 201 9.64 -8.10 5.27
N GLU A 202 8.54 -7.96 4.54
CA GLU A 202 7.75 -9.07 4.03
C GLU A 202 8.57 -9.94 3.07
N TYR A 203 9.39 -9.32 2.20
CA TYR A 203 10.28 -10.05 1.30
C TYR A 203 11.21 -10.97 2.08
N VAL A 204 11.91 -10.44 3.09
CA VAL A 204 12.83 -11.25 3.90
C VAL A 204 12.08 -12.29 4.70
N ARG A 205 10.91 -11.95 5.26
CA ARG A 205 10.08 -12.86 6.04
C ARG A 205 9.67 -14.09 5.22
N ILE A 206 9.28 -13.91 3.96
CA ILE A 206 8.77 -14.97 3.09
C ILE A 206 9.89 -15.71 2.38
N THR A 207 10.83 -15.00 1.76
CA THR A 207 11.90 -15.59 0.94
C THR A 207 13.09 -16.09 1.74
N LYS A 208 13.22 -15.63 2.99
CA LYS A 208 14.39 -15.83 3.86
C LYS A 208 15.68 -15.23 3.31
N ASP A 209 15.61 -14.43 2.25
CA ASP A 209 16.75 -13.80 1.60
C ASP A 209 17.04 -12.41 2.20
N SER A 210 17.60 -12.40 3.40
CA SER A 210 18.02 -11.16 4.05
C SER A 210 19.31 -10.60 3.45
N ILE A 211 20.23 -11.46 3.00
CA ILE A 211 21.60 -11.08 2.62
C ILE A 211 21.61 -10.13 1.42
N ARG A 212 20.85 -10.42 0.35
CA ARG A 212 20.81 -9.55 -0.83
C ARG A 212 20.18 -8.18 -0.57
N LEU A 213 19.45 -8.04 0.53
CA LEU A 213 18.86 -6.79 0.98
C LEU A 213 19.81 -6.00 1.90
N ILE A 214 20.29 -6.61 2.99
CA ILE A 214 21.07 -5.91 4.02
C ILE A 214 22.50 -5.57 3.60
N GLU A 215 23.09 -6.32 2.65
CA GLU A 215 24.41 -5.99 2.11
C GLU A 215 24.33 -4.87 1.06
N ASP A 216 23.12 -4.52 0.61
CA ASP A 216 22.89 -3.44 -0.34
C ASP A 216 23.05 -2.07 0.35
N GLN A 217 24.07 -1.34 -0.09
CA GLN A 217 24.41 -0.05 0.50
C GLN A 217 23.39 1.05 0.18
N GLU A 218 22.72 0.99 -0.97
CA GLU A 218 21.68 1.97 -1.31
C GLU A 218 20.44 1.74 -0.45
N TRP A 219 20.09 0.48 -0.19
CA TRP A 219 19.01 0.12 0.74
C TRP A 219 19.30 0.58 2.16
N LEU A 220 20.49 0.30 2.70
CA LEU A 220 20.88 0.80 4.03
C LEU A 220 20.86 2.34 4.08
N GLN A 221 21.35 3.02 3.03
CA GLN A 221 21.29 4.47 2.93
C GLN A 221 19.85 5.00 2.93
N ALA A 222 18.95 4.34 2.19
CA ALA A 222 17.53 4.67 2.18
C ALA A 222 16.92 4.53 3.57
N VAL A 223 17.16 3.42 4.27
CA VAL A 223 16.69 3.20 5.65
C VAL A 223 17.13 4.35 6.56
N HIS A 224 18.41 4.71 6.56
CA HIS A 224 18.91 5.82 7.37
C HIS A 224 18.19 7.14 7.07
N ARG A 225 18.05 7.49 5.79
CA ARG A 225 17.41 8.74 5.37
C ARG A 225 15.93 8.78 5.69
N VAL A 226 15.23 7.66 5.56
CA VAL A 226 13.82 7.54 5.94
C VAL A 226 13.64 7.71 7.44
N LEU A 227 14.51 7.11 8.27
CA LEU A 227 14.45 7.29 9.73
C LEU A 227 14.75 8.74 10.15
N ASP A 228 15.73 9.38 9.51
CA ASP A 228 16.03 10.80 9.74
C ASP A 228 14.84 11.70 9.37
N LEU A 229 14.18 11.40 8.24
CA LEU A 229 12.98 12.12 7.81
C LEU A 229 11.82 11.92 8.79
N ILE A 230 11.57 10.70 9.27
CA ILE A 230 10.52 10.42 10.25
C ILE A 230 10.70 11.30 11.50
N GLU A 231 11.92 11.33 12.06
CA GLU A 231 12.23 12.18 13.22
C GLU A 231 12.06 13.68 12.93
N GLU A 232 12.41 14.14 11.72
CA GLU A 232 12.18 15.51 11.28
C GLU A 232 10.67 15.83 11.21
N GLN A 233 9.86 14.90 10.72
CA GLN A 233 8.43 15.08 10.56
C GLN A 233 7.63 14.84 11.85
N MET A 234 8.27 14.39 12.94
CA MET A 234 7.70 14.41 14.31
C MET A 234 7.78 15.79 14.99
N ARG A 235 8.46 16.76 14.38
CA ARG A 235 8.63 18.12 14.93
C ARG A 235 7.35 18.94 14.74
N GLY A 236 7.01 19.75 15.73
CA GLY A 236 5.99 20.79 15.61
C GLY A 236 6.35 21.80 14.53
N THR A 237 5.36 22.45 13.92
CA THR A 237 5.56 23.36 12.77
C THR A 237 6.51 24.51 13.09
N TRP A 238 6.44 25.05 14.30
CA TRP A 238 7.22 26.22 14.75
C TRP A 238 8.43 25.85 15.60
N GLU A 239 8.78 24.58 15.70
CA GLU A 239 10.01 24.21 16.40
C GLU A 239 11.23 24.66 15.62
N GLU A 240 12.24 25.17 16.31
CA GLU A 240 13.53 25.50 15.71
C GLU A 240 14.16 24.24 15.09
N PRO A 241 14.74 24.34 13.86
CA PRO A 241 15.50 23.25 13.25
C PRO A 241 16.47 22.64 14.25
N ARG A 242 16.57 21.31 14.23
CA ARG A 242 17.61 20.64 15.01
C ARG A 242 18.94 21.21 14.53
N ARG A 243 19.73 21.84 15.42
CA ARG A 243 21.12 22.18 15.07
C ARG A 243 21.77 20.89 14.58
N PRO A 244 22.53 20.90 13.47
CA PRO A 244 23.29 19.73 13.06
C PRO A 244 24.03 19.23 14.28
N LYS A 245 23.81 17.97 14.68
CA LYS A 245 24.56 17.43 15.81
C LYS A 245 26.02 17.48 15.41
N GLU A 246 26.80 18.31 16.09
CA GLU A 246 28.26 18.23 16.01
C GLU A 246 28.62 16.81 16.45
N LYS A 247 28.92 15.93 15.50
CA LYS A 247 29.38 14.55 15.72
C LYS A 247 28.32 13.58 16.26
N GLU A 248 27.14 13.48 15.64
CA GLU A 248 26.65 12.11 15.49
C GLU A 248 27.57 11.41 14.49
N PRO A 249 27.91 10.11 14.68
CA PRO A 249 28.44 9.36 13.58
C PRO A 249 27.34 9.36 12.53
N HIS A 250 27.36 10.35 11.64
CA HIS A 250 27.07 10.10 10.26
C HIS A 250 27.96 8.91 9.96
N TYR A 251 27.41 7.70 10.03
CA TYR A 251 27.97 6.57 9.35
C TYR A 251 28.39 7.16 8.02
N ALA A 252 29.69 7.20 7.77
CA ALA A 252 30.23 7.79 6.57
C ALA A 252 29.62 6.94 5.46
N LEU A 253 28.44 7.34 5.00
CA LEU A 253 27.70 6.69 3.96
C LEU A 253 28.67 6.79 2.81
N VAL A 254 29.27 5.66 2.48
CA VAL A 254 30.09 5.54 1.29
C VAL A 254 29.20 6.11 0.18
N ASN A 255 29.76 7.00 -0.63
CA ASN A 255 29.03 7.63 -1.73
C ASN A 255 28.75 6.53 -2.79
N THR A 256 27.79 5.65 -2.48
CA THR A 256 27.49 4.39 -3.18
C THR A 256 26.35 4.56 -4.16
N THR A 257 25.46 5.51 -3.90
CA THR A 257 24.50 6.00 -4.87
C THR A 257 25.21 6.90 -5.88
N SER A 258 24.93 6.71 -7.17
CA SER A 258 25.32 7.68 -8.20
C SER A 258 24.58 9.02 -8.07
N LEU A 259 23.51 9.05 -7.25
CA LEU A 259 22.65 10.19 -7.02
C LEU A 259 22.96 10.86 -5.68
N LYS A 260 23.26 12.16 -5.71
CA LYS A 260 23.37 12.96 -4.50
C LYS A 260 21.97 13.25 -3.95
N GLY A 261 21.66 12.73 -2.76
CA GLY A 261 20.35 12.94 -2.12
C GLY A 261 20.05 14.40 -1.79
N VAL A 262 18.75 14.75 -1.77
CA VAL A 262 18.27 16.08 -1.37
C VAL A 262 18.60 16.38 0.10
N PRO A 263 18.82 17.64 0.49
CA PRO A 263 19.07 17.97 1.89
C PRO A 263 17.84 17.65 2.75
N LEU A 264 18.08 17.07 3.92
CA LEU A 264 17.06 16.93 4.98
C LEU A 264 17.26 18.07 5.99
N GLY A 265 16.19 18.45 6.70
CA GLY A 265 16.25 19.47 7.76
C GLY A 265 15.93 20.91 7.33
N GLU A 266 15.83 21.19 6.03
CA GLU A 266 15.41 22.51 5.50
C GLU A 266 13.90 22.76 5.62
N GLY A 267 13.14 21.71 5.93
CA GLY A 267 11.69 21.70 6.04
C GLY A 267 11.00 21.53 4.69
N TYR A 268 10.19 20.48 4.60
CA TYR A 268 9.38 20.19 3.40
C TYR A 268 8.36 21.28 3.13
N ARG A 269 8.27 21.72 1.86
CA ARG A 269 7.19 22.56 1.36
C ARG A 269 6.76 22.11 -0.01
N PHE A 270 5.48 22.24 -0.32
CA PHE A 270 4.92 21.95 -1.64
C PHE A 270 3.86 22.96 -2.03
N LEU A 271 3.99 23.52 -3.23
CA LEU A 271 3.01 24.41 -3.83
C LEU A 271 2.77 24.01 -5.29
N ARG A 272 1.50 23.96 -5.69
CA ARG A 272 1.05 23.75 -7.07
C ARG A 272 0.07 24.86 -7.44
N THR A 273 0.16 25.35 -8.67
CA THR A 273 -0.87 26.26 -9.21
C THR A 273 -2.03 25.41 -9.71
N THR A 274 -3.15 25.46 -9.00
CA THR A 274 -4.33 24.59 -9.21
C THR A 274 -5.59 25.26 -8.67
N ASP A 275 -6.76 24.86 -9.18
CA ASP A 275 -8.09 25.21 -8.65
C ASP A 275 -8.65 24.13 -7.70
N ILE A 276 -7.95 23.00 -7.55
CA ILE A 276 -8.28 21.93 -6.61
C ILE A 276 -7.51 22.18 -5.30
N PRO A 277 -8.19 22.47 -4.18
CA PRO A 277 -7.51 22.85 -2.94
C PRO A 277 -6.68 21.73 -2.32
N THR A 278 -7.03 20.47 -2.57
CA THR A 278 -6.28 19.30 -2.07
C THR A 278 -5.01 19.02 -2.88
N GLU A 279 -4.83 19.67 -4.03
CA GLU A 279 -3.65 19.50 -4.89
C GLU A 279 -2.49 20.44 -4.52
N THR A 280 -2.61 21.24 -3.45
CA THR A 280 -1.56 22.14 -2.95
C THR A 280 -1.64 22.28 -1.43
N LEU A 281 -0.57 22.76 -0.80
CA LEU A 281 -0.54 23.01 0.64
C LEU A 281 -0.71 24.50 0.96
N GLY A 282 -1.43 24.79 2.05
CA GLY A 282 -1.52 26.13 2.64
C GLY A 282 -0.23 26.57 3.33
N GLN A 283 -0.25 27.76 3.94
CA GLN A 283 0.85 28.29 4.75
C GLN A 283 2.21 28.30 4.03
N ASP A 284 2.24 28.86 2.82
CA ASP A 284 3.44 28.89 1.96
C ASP A 284 4.05 27.49 1.73
N GLY A 285 3.17 26.50 1.53
CA GLY A 285 3.54 25.13 1.23
C GLY A 285 3.80 24.23 2.43
N LEU A 286 3.64 24.72 3.67
CA LEU A 286 3.82 23.91 4.88
C LEU A 286 2.62 23.00 5.19
N GLY A 287 1.41 23.37 4.75
CA GLY A 287 0.18 22.66 5.08
C GLY A 287 -0.38 23.08 6.45
N GLY A 288 -1.10 22.16 7.10
CA GLY A 288 -1.67 22.40 8.43
C GLY A 288 -0.60 22.59 9.51
N VAL A 289 -0.94 23.33 10.57
CA VAL A 289 -0.04 23.59 11.69
C VAL A 289 -0.21 22.51 12.75
N VAL A 290 0.89 21.99 13.29
CA VAL A 290 0.88 20.92 14.30
C VAL A 290 1.73 21.22 15.53
N LYS A 291 1.32 20.66 16.67
CA LYS A 291 2.09 20.59 17.90
C LYS A 291 2.72 19.21 18.04
N ARG A 292 4.03 19.12 18.29
CA ARG A 292 4.68 17.82 18.53
C ARG A 292 3.95 17.04 19.62
N CYS A 293 3.57 15.81 19.27
CA CYS A 293 2.88 14.90 20.17
C CYS A 293 3.32 13.43 20.02
N GLY A 294 4.42 13.18 19.29
CA GLY A 294 4.93 11.83 19.00
C GLY A 294 4.40 11.20 17.71
N LEU A 295 3.45 11.85 17.03
CA LEU A 295 3.01 11.49 15.69
C LEU A 295 3.94 12.11 14.63
N VAL A 296 3.96 11.50 13.44
CA VAL A 296 4.70 11.93 12.25
C VAL A 296 3.74 12.63 11.30
N LYS A 297 4.13 13.81 10.79
CA LYS A 297 3.34 14.51 9.77
C LYS A 297 3.29 13.70 8.47
N SER A 298 2.17 13.79 7.77
CA SER A 298 2.01 13.46 6.36
C SER A 298 1.44 14.70 5.69
N ALA A 299 2.08 15.19 4.62
CA ALA A 299 1.58 16.38 3.93
C ALA A 299 0.39 16.04 3.03
N PHE A 300 0.42 14.83 2.46
CA PHE A 300 -0.64 14.28 1.63
C PHE A 300 -1.08 12.91 2.17
N ARG A 301 -2.28 12.49 1.78
CA ARG A 301 -2.90 11.18 2.04
C ARG A 301 -2.46 10.16 0.99
N PRO A 302 -2.73 8.86 1.17
CA PRO A 302 -2.55 7.87 0.11
C PRO A 302 -3.44 8.08 -1.12
N SER A 303 -4.40 9.02 -1.07
CA SER A 303 -5.17 9.50 -2.23
C SER A 303 -4.44 10.59 -3.03
N ASP A 304 -3.20 10.93 -2.67
CA ASP A 304 -2.45 12.10 -3.13
C ASP A 304 -3.10 13.46 -2.81
N ASP A 305 -4.17 13.50 -1.99
CA ASP A 305 -4.80 14.73 -1.50
C ASP A 305 -4.10 15.29 -0.27
N ALA A 306 -3.99 16.63 -0.16
CA ALA A 306 -3.45 17.29 1.02
C ALA A 306 -4.20 16.90 2.30
N THR A 307 -3.45 16.64 3.37
CA THR A 307 -4.04 16.47 4.69
C THR A 307 -4.61 17.81 5.18
N THR A 308 -5.74 17.76 5.88
CA THR A 308 -6.31 18.93 6.56
C THR A 308 -5.53 19.17 7.85
N MET A 309 -5.37 18.10 8.66
CA MET A 309 -4.51 18.10 9.84
C MET A 309 -3.37 17.09 9.61
N PRO A 310 -2.09 17.51 9.62
CA PRO A 310 -1.01 16.67 9.12
C PRO A 310 -0.72 15.37 9.86
N PHE A 311 -1.23 15.13 11.07
CA PHE A 311 -1.08 13.81 11.68
C PHE A 311 -2.20 12.88 11.23
N LEU A 312 -2.00 12.29 10.05
CA LEU A 312 -2.85 11.26 9.46
C LEU A 312 -2.72 9.94 10.24
N ILE A 313 -3.77 9.56 10.97
CA ILE A 313 -3.76 8.43 11.90
C ILE A 313 -3.53 7.08 11.20
N PRO A 314 -4.21 6.74 10.08
CA PRO A 314 -3.93 5.50 9.35
C PRO A 314 -2.47 5.35 8.88
N ALA A 315 -1.87 6.43 8.36
CA ALA A 315 -0.48 6.39 7.91
C ALA A 315 0.51 6.27 9.07
N ASN A 316 0.22 6.95 10.19
CA ASN A 316 0.98 6.77 11.44
C ASN A 316 0.87 5.32 11.95
N ALA A 317 -0.31 4.69 11.84
CA ALA A 317 -0.50 3.30 12.20
C ALA A 317 0.35 2.38 11.32
N MET A 318 0.31 2.57 9.99
CA MET A 318 1.11 1.80 9.03
C MET A 318 2.62 1.90 9.31
N ILE A 319 3.16 3.12 9.46
CA ILE A 319 4.59 3.30 9.72
C ILE A 319 4.99 2.73 11.10
N SER A 320 4.12 2.81 12.11
CA SER A 320 4.41 2.25 13.43
C SER A 320 4.62 0.74 13.37
N VAL A 321 3.81 0.02 12.58
CA VAL A 321 3.94 -1.43 12.37
C VAL A 321 5.21 -1.71 11.55
N ALA A 322 5.38 -1.03 10.42
CA ALA A 322 6.52 -1.25 9.54
C ALA A 322 7.88 -1.03 10.25
N LEU A 323 7.95 -0.07 11.17
CA LEU A 323 9.14 0.15 12.01
C LEU A 323 9.39 -1.01 13.00
N GLN A 324 8.34 -1.57 13.61
CA GLN A 324 8.52 -2.76 14.48
C GLN A 324 8.98 -3.97 13.67
N ASP A 325 8.42 -4.19 12.48
CA ASP A 325 8.82 -5.27 11.59
C ASP A 325 10.28 -5.13 11.13
N LEU A 326 10.69 -3.90 10.82
CA LEU A 326 12.07 -3.61 10.43
C LEU A 326 13.05 -3.83 11.60
N ALA A 327 12.65 -3.48 12.83
CA ALA A 327 13.44 -3.78 14.02
C ALA A 327 13.64 -5.29 14.20
N MET A 328 12.56 -6.08 14.10
CA MET A 328 12.62 -7.54 14.18
C MET A 328 13.52 -8.14 13.10
N LEU A 329 13.45 -7.63 11.86
CA LEU A 329 14.34 -8.05 10.78
C LEU A 329 15.81 -7.85 11.16
N PHE A 330 16.17 -6.66 11.63
CA PHE A 330 17.56 -6.35 11.99
C PHE A 330 18.09 -7.21 13.14
N GLU A 331 17.23 -7.59 14.09
CA GLU A 331 17.60 -8.43 15.23
C GLU A 331 17.83 -9.90 14.85
N GLN A 332 17.13 -10.40 13.84
CA GLN A 332 17.19 -11.81 13.40
C GLN A 332 18.37 -12.12 12.48
N VAL A 333 19.01 -11.10 11.93
CA VAL A 333 20.16 -11.28 11.03
C VAL A 333 21.43 -11.59 11.85
N SER A 334 22.13 -12.67 11.48
CA SER A 334 23.42 -13.02 12.10
C SER A 334 24.51 -12.02 11.73
N TYR A 335 25.12 -11.41 12.75
CA TYR A 335 26.09 -10.33 12.59
C TYR A 335 27.44 -10.85 12.08
N LYS A 336 27.91 -10.32 10.95
CA LYS A 336 29.34 -10.28 10.59
C LYS A 336 29.88 -8.88 10.83
N ASP A 337 31.20 -8.73 11.00
CA ASP A 337 31.89 -7.46 11.29
C ASP A 337 31.45 -6.22 10.47
N PRO A 338 31.10 -6.31 9.16
CA PRO A 338 30.62 -5.13 8.41
C PRO A 338 29.17 -4.69 8.72
N LEU A 339 28.40 -5.41 9.55
CA LEU A 339 26.99 -5.15 9.85
C LEU A 339 26.72 -4.67 11.29
N ALA A 340 27.74 -4.14 11.98
CA ALA A 340 27.63 -3.64 13.35
C ALA A 340 26.63 -2.47 13.54
N VAL A 341 26.12 -1.87 12.46
CA VAL A 341 25.08 -0.81 12.49
C VAL A 341 23.67 -1.35 12.73
N LEU A 342 23.40 -2.62 12.40
CA LEU A 342 22.05 -3.18 12.45
C LEU A 342 21.41 -3.16 13.85
N PRO A 343 22.12 -3.47 14.96
CA PRO A 343 21.55 -3.35 16.30
C PRO A 343 21.12 -1.93 16.68
N ILE A 344 21.84 -0.91 16.20
CA ILE A 344 21.53 0.50 16.46
C ILE A 344 20.28 0.90 15.66
N LEU A 345 20.19 0.47 14.40
CA LEU A 345 19.00 0.66 13.58
C LEU A 345 17.79 -0.06 14.17
N ALA A 346 17.95 -1.29 14.67
CA ALA A 346 16.88 -2.04 15.32
C ALA A 346 16.28 -1.27 16.50
N GLU A 347 17.12 -0.78 17.42
CA GLU A 347 16.66 -0.02 18.57
C GLU A 347 15.99 1.30 18.16
N ARG A 348 16.54 2.00 17.17
CA ARG A 348 15.95 3.23 16.63
C ARG A 348 14.55 2.98 16.06
N CYS A 349 14.40 1.95 15.22
CA CYS A 349 13.13 1.55 14.65
C CYS A 349 12.11 1.15 15.73
N ARG A 350 12.53 0.33 16.70
CA ARG A 350 11.69 -0.12 17.81
C ARG A 350 11.18 1.06 18.63
N SER A 351 12.07 1.96 19.03
CA SER A 351 11.74 3.14 19.83
C SER A 351 10.76 4.09 19.12
N LEU A 352 11.02 4.37 17.84
CA LEU A 352 10.14 5.21 17.02
C LEU A 352 8.75 4.57 16.84
N GLY A 353 8.69 3.29 16.47
CA GLY A 353 7.40 2.61 16.26
C GLY A 353 6.54 2.55 17.53
N LEU A 354 7.15 2.31 18.70
CA LEU A 354 6.44 2.35 19.99
C LEU A 354 5.95 3.76 20.32
N THR A 355 6.80 4.78 20.14
CA THR A 355 6.44 6.18 20.38
C THR A 355 5.23 6.60 19.53
N ILE A 356 5.26 6.28 18.23
CA ILE A 356 4.18 6.61 17.31
C ILE A 356 2.90 5.85 17.70
N ARG A 357 3.00 4.55 18.01
CA ARG A 357 1.85 3.74 18.44
C ARG A 357 1.19 4.32 19.68
N GLU A 358 1.96 4.66 20.71
CA GLU A 358 1.43 5.28 21.93
C GLU A 358 0.78 6.64 21.64
N ALA A 359 1.39 7.44 20.76
CA ALA A 359 0.84 8.73 20.35
C ALA A 359 -0.49 8.58 19.59
N ILE A 360 -0.67 7.54 18.77
CA ILE A 360 -1.95 7.24 18.11
C ILE A 360 -3.04 7.00 19.14
N PHE A 361 -2.80 6.15 20.15
CA PHE A 361 -3.81 5.90 21.18
C PHE A 361 -4.10 7.12 22.04
N ARG A 362 -3.10 7.96 22.31
CA ARG A 362 -3.25 9.16 23.13
C ARG A 362 -3.96 10.31 22.42
N HIS A 363 -3.71 10.49 21.12
CA HIS A 363 -4.14 11.68 20.37
C HIS A 363 -5.13 11.36 19.25
N GLY A 364 -5.09 10.16 18.68
CA GLY A 364 -5.96 9.72 17.61
C GLY A 364 -7.25 9.03 18.05
N VAL A 365 -7.38 8.62 19.32
CA VAL A 365 -8.63 8.05 19.86
C VAL A 365 -9.50 9.16 20.46
N VAL A 366 -10.74 9.25 19.98
CA VAL A 366 -11.66 10.35 20.30
C VAL A 366 -13.05 9.83 20.62
N GLN A 367 -13.80 10.59 21.41
CA GLN A 367 -15.16 10.22 21.80
C GLN A 367 -16.18 10.71 20.77
N HIS A 368 -16.74 9.79 19.98
CA HIS A 368 -17.87 10.07 19.09
C HIS A 368 -19.20 10.05 19.87
N PRO A 369 -20.14 10.99 19.62
CA PRO A 369 -21.42 11.05 20.35
C PRO A 369 -22.29 9.79 20.16
N LYS A 370 -22.24 9.17 18.99
CA LYS A 370 -23.03 7.97 18.62
C LYS A 370 -22.30 6.63 18.76
N TYR A 371 -20.99 6.57 18.47
CA TYR A 371 -20.26 5.31 18.29
C TYR A 371 -19.34 4.96 19.47
N GLY A 372 -19.24 5.82 20.49
CA GLY A 372 -18.28 5.62 21.58
C GLY A 372 -16.88 6.10 21.17
N GLN A 373 -15.85 5.47 21.73
CA GLN A 373 -14.47 5.72 21.29
C GLN A 373 -14.27 5.22 19.86
N VAL A 374 -13.70 6.07 19.01
CA VAL A 374 -13.31 5.79 17.61
C VAL A 374 -11.93 6.38 17.34
N PHE A 375 -11.28 5.93 16.27
CA PHE A 375 -10.13 6.65 15.73
C PHE A 375 -10.58 7.87 14.91
N ALA A 376 -9.95 9.02 15.12
CA ALA A 376 -9.99 10.13 14.18
C ALA A 376 -9.14 9.81 12.94
N TYR A 377 -9.49 10.42 11.81
CA TYR A 377 -8.72 10.25 10.56
C TYR A 377 -7.44 11.09 10.60
N GLU A 378 -7.56 12.35 11.02
CA GLU A 378 -6.47 13.31 11.11
C GLU A 378 -6.56 14.13 12.41
N VAL A 379 -5.40 14.49 12.97
CA VAL A 379 -5.28 15.33 14.18
C VAL A 379 -4.12 16.33 14.05
N ASP A 380 -4.05 17.32 14.94
CA ASP A 380 -3.03 18.39 14.90
C ASP A 380 -2.13 18.48 16.15
N GLY A 381 -2.45 17.71 17.21
CA GLY A 381 -1.77 17.78 18.50
C GLY A 381 -2.11 19.00 19.37
N PHE A 382 -2.90 19.95 18.86
CA PHE A 382 -3.51 21.05 19.63
C PHE A 382 -4.90 20.71 20.17
N GLY A 383 -5.52 19.64 19.66
CA GLY A 383 -6.85 19.18 20.03
C GLY A 383 -7.84 19.18 18.87
N GLY A 384 -7.43 19.64 17.68
CA GLY A 384 -8.17 19.47 16.43
C GLY A 384 -8.26 18.00 16.05
N GLN A 385 -9.46 17.61 15.62
CA GLN A 385 -9.80 16.24 15.25
C GLN A 385 -10.67 16.27 14.01
N MET A 386 -10.35 15.43 13.03
CA MET A 386 -11.15 15.25 11.84
C MET A 386 -11.70 13.83 11.79
N LEU A 387 -13.03 13.73 11.78
CA LEU A 387 -13.76 12.48 11.70
C LEU A 387 -14.18 12.25 10.25
N MET A 388 -13.59 11.27 9.59
CA MET A 388 -13.97 10.72 8.28
C MET A 388 -13.24 9.40 8.04
N ASP A 389 -13.34 8.84 6.84
CA ASP A 389 -12.33 7.92 6.29
C ASP A 389 -12.21 8.15 4.78
N ASP A 390 -11.09 7.69 4.21
CA ASP A 390 -10.85 7.66 2.76
C ASP A 390 -10.69 6.20 2.30
N ALA A 391 -10.99 5.92 1.04
CA ALA A 391 -10.88 4.58 0.48
C ALA A 391 -9.43 4.09 0.28
N ASN A 392 -8.48 5.00 0.11
CA ASN A 392 -7.08 4.65 -0.15
C ASN A 392 -6.41 4.08 1.11
N ILE A 393 -5.64 3.00 0.94
CA ILE A 393 -4.93 2.32 2.03
C ILE A 393 -3.56 2.99 2.20
N PRO A 394 -3.15 3.38 3.43
CA PRO A 394 -3.80 3.10 4.71
C PRO A 394 -5.02 3.98 5.01
N SER A 395 -6.12 3.35 5.41
CA SER A 395 -7.37 3.95 5.90
C SER A 395 -7.72 3.47 7.31
N LEU A 396 -8.70 4.10 7.96
CA LEU A 396 -9.20 3.61 9.25
C LEU A 396 -9.84 2.23 9.11
N LEU A 397 -10.54 1.99 8.00
CA LEU A 397 -11.11 0.68 7.68
C LEU A 397 -10.03 -0.40 7.51
N SER A 398 -8.84 -0.04 7.00
CA SER A 398 -7.77 -1.00 6.73
C SER A 398 -6.87 -1.30 7.92
N LEU A 399 -7.04 -0.66 9.10
CA LEU A 399 -6.13 -0.82 10.24
C LEU A 399 -5.81 -2.29 10.61
N PRO A 400 -6.75 -3.25 10.53
CA PRO A 400 -6.43 -4.66 10.75
C PRO A 400 -5.56 -5.29 9.68
N LEU A 401 -5.75 -4.90 8.40
CA LEU A 401 -4.92 -5.39 7.29
C LEU A 401 -3.48 -4.87 7.39
N LEU A 402 -3.28 -3.73 8.05
CA LEU A 402 -1.95 -3.19 8.35
C LEU A 402 -1.28 -3.89 9.54
N GLY A 403 -1.96 -4.83 10.22
CA GLY A 403 -1.44 -5.45 11.45
C GLY A 403 -1.46 -4.55 12.69
N PHE A 404 -2.10 -3.37 12.63
CA PHE A 404 -2.05 -2.39 13.72
C PHE A 404 -2.95 -2.75 14.91
N ILE A 405 -4.15 -3.26 14.62
CA ILE A 405 -5.18 -3.60 15.60
C ILE A 405 -6.00 -4.80 15.13
N SER A 406 -6.51 -5.62 16.04
CA SER A 406 -7.33 -6.78 15.66
C SER A 406 -8.64 -6.35 14.98
N LYS A 407 -9.09 -7.09 13.96
CA LYS A 407 -10.42 -6.91 13.35
C LYS A 407 -11.59 -7.14 14.32
N ARG A 408 -11.31 -7.71 15.50
CA ARG A 408 -12.28 -7.95 16.59
C ARG A 408 -12.15 -6.96 17.76
N ASP A 409 -11.21 -6.01 17.69
CA ASP A 409 -11.02 -5.04 18.76
C ASP A 409 -12.26 -4.10 18.88
N PRO A 410 -12.80 -3.85 20.09
CA PRO A 410 -13.97 -2.99 20.27
C PRO A 410 -13.80 -1.56 19.73
N LEU A 411 -12.61 -0.97 19.86
CA LEU A 411 -12.31 0.36 19.34
C LEU A 411 -12.32 0.36 17.82
N TYR A 412 -11.72 -0.66 17.20
CA TYR A 412 -11.80 -0.83 15.75
C TYR A 412 -13.25 -1.07 15.28
N LEU A 413 -14.02 -1.93 15.96
CA LEU A 413 -15.41 -2.20 15.58
C LEU A 413 -16.30 -0.96 15.69
N ASN A 414 -16.07 -0.09 16.68
CA ASN A 414 -16.75 1.20 16.76
C ASN A 414 -16.36 2.12 15.60
N THR A 415 -15.06 2.20 15.30
CA THR A 415 -14.52 2.97 14.17
C THR A 415 -15.09 2.46 12.85
N ARG A 416 -15.07 1.14 12.61
CA ARG A 416 -15.65 0.50 11.42
C ARG A 416 -17.13 0.84 11.24
N LYS A 417 -17.92 0.76 12.31
CA LYS A 417 -19.35 1.14 12.28
C LYS A 417 -19.54 2.60 11.89
N TYR A 418 -18.70 3.50 12.41
CA TYR A 418 -18.70 4.91 12.04
C TYR A 418 -18.33 5.10 10.55
N VAL A 419 -17.21 4.52 10.12
CA VAL A 419 -16.68 4.63 8.76
C VAL A 419 -17.66 4.13 7.69
N LEU A 420 -18.36 3.03 7.97
CA LEU A 420 -19.36 2.40 7.09
C LEU A 420 -20.79 2.92 7.38
N SER A 421 -20.94 4.21 7.64
CA SER A 421 -22.23 4.86 7.91
C SER A 421 -22.33 6.23 7.27
N ASP A 422 -23.55 6.76 7.17
CA ASP A 422 -23.82 8.11 6.67
C ASP A 422 -23.26 9.23 7.59
N ASP A 423 -22.67 8.88 8.74
CA ASP A 423 -21.95 9.84 9.59
C ASP A 423 -20.49 10.06 9.12
N ASN A 424 -19.94 9.17 8.29
CA ASN A 424 -18.71 9.43 7.54
C ASN A 424 -19.06 10.28 6.30
N PRO A 425 -18.53 11.50 6.14
CA PRO A 425 -18.89 12.38 5.03
C PRO A 425 -18.55 11.82 3.63
N TRP A 426 -17.66 10.83 3.56
CA TRP A 426 -17.24 10.19 2.31
C TRP A 426 -17.78 8.76 2.15
N PHE A 427 -18.71 8.34 3.00
CA PHE A 427 -19.46 7.12 2.78
C PHE A 427 -20.68 7.42 1.91
N PHE A 428 -20.86 6.65 0.84
CA PHE A 428 -21.99 6.78 -0.07
C PHE A 428 -22.74 5.46 -0.20
N ARG A 429 -24.07 5.55 -0.28
CA ARG A 429 -24.96 4.42 -0.56
C ARG A 429 -25.84 4.72 -1.77
N GLY A 430 -25.87 3.79 -2.71
CA GLY A 430 -26.69 3.87 -3.92
C GLY A 430 -27.20 2.52 -4.39
N SER A 431 -27.86 2.50 -5.55
CA SER A 431 -28.48 1.30 -6.12
C SER A 431 -27.46 0.28 -6.65
N GLN A 432 -26.25 0.72 -6.99
CA GLN A 432 -25.19 -0.13 -7.55
C GLN A 432 -24.18 -0.55 -6.49
N ILE A 433 -23.69 0.39 -5.69
CA ILE A 433 -22.65 0.15 -4.70
C ILE A 433 -22.82 1.05 -3.48
N GLU A 434 -22.38 0.57 -2.33
CA GLU A 434 -22.14 1.37 -1.14
C GLU A 434 -20.72 1.16 -0.62
N GLY A 435 -20.13 2.20 -0.05
CA GLY A 435 -18.76 2.16 0.44
C GLY A 435 -18.17 3.55 0.63
N VAL A 436 -16.88 3.58 0.93
CA VAL A 436 -16.13 4.82 1.14
C VAL A 436 -15.55 5.29 -0.19
N GLY A 437 -15.62 6.59 -0.44
CA GLY A 437 -14.92 7.28 -1.52
C GLY A 437 -13.82 8.17 -0.95
N GLY A 438 -13.84 9.44 -1.34
CA GLY A 438 -12.90 10.44 -0.86
C GLY A 438 -13.04 11.76 -1.62
N PRO A 439 -12.38 12.83 -1.15
CA PRO A 439 -12.40 14.13 -1.83
C PRO A 439 -11.75 14.08 -3.23
N HIS A 440 -10.85 13.14 -3.49
CA HIS A 440 -10.11 13.02 -4.75
C HIS A 440 -11.01 13.03 -6.01
N VAL A 441 -12.00 12.12 -6.04
CA VAL A 441 -13.00 12.08 -7.13
C VAL A 441 -14.26 12.84 -6.72
N GLY A 442 -14.57 12.86 -5.42
CA GLY A 442 -15.64 13.65 -4.86
C GLY A 442 -16.96 12.89 -4.72
N ARG A 443 -18.04 13.65 -4.75
CA ARG A 443 -19.36 13.24 -4.30
C ARG A 443 -19.91 12.06 -5.11
N ASP A 444 -20.56 11.12 -4.40
CA ASP A 444 -21.30 9.97 -4.96
C ASP A 444 -20.43 8.90 -5.63
N MET A 445 -19.09 9.05 -5.61
CA MET A 445 -18.14 8.11 -6.19
C MET A 445 -17.55 7.19 -5.11
N VAL A 446 -17.95 5.91 -5.13
CA VAL A 446 -17.44 4.88 -4.21
C VAL A 446 -16.24 4.19 -4.83
N TRP A 447 -15.20 3.97 -4.05
CA TRP A 447 -14.02 3.24 -4.52
C TRP A 447 -14.18 1.74 -4.24
N PRO A 448 -14.06 0.87 -5.26
CA PRO A 448 -14.08 -0.59 -5.08
C PRO A 448 -13.10 -1.10 -4.02
N MET A 449 -11.95 -0.42 -3.84
CA MET A 449 -11.00 -0.76 -2.79
C MET A 449 -11.63 -0.75 -1.39
N SER A 450 -12.54 0.18 -1.09
CA SER A 450 -13.22 0.21 0.21
C SER A 450 -14.11 -1.02 0.44
N ALA A 451 -14.74 -1.55 -0.61
CA ALA A 451 -15.52 -2.78 -0.55
C ALA A 451 -14.62 -4.02 -0.38
N MET A 452 -13.44 -4.04 -1.01
CA MET A 452 -12.43 -5.09 -0.80
C MET A 452 -11.92 -5.09 0.65
N VAL A 453 -11.56 -3.93 1.19
CA VAL A 453 -11.15 -3.80 2.59
C VAL A 453 -12.28 -4.21 3.51
N ARG A 454 -13.53 -3.81 3.22
CA ARG A 454 -14.72 -4.25 3.97
C ARG A 454 -14.82 -5.77 4.01
N ALA A 455 -14.66 -6.46 2.88
CA ALA A 455 -14.69 -7.92 2.80
C ALA A 455 -13.57 -8.56 3.63
N ARG A 456 -12.31 -8.13 3.45
CA ARG A 456 -11.13 -8.69 4.15
C ARG A 456 -11.16 -8.46 5.67
N THR A 457 -11.89 -7.46 6.12
CA THR A 457 -12.04 -7.12 7.54
C THR A 457 -13.44 -7.43 8.10
N ALA A 458 -14.25 -8.18 7.34
CA ALA A 458 -15.57 -8.62 7.76
C ALA A 458 -15.51 -9.63 8.91
N THR A 459 -16.62 -9.77 9.63
CA THR A 459 -16.80 -10.78 10.69
C THR A 459 -17.86 -11.82 10.35
N THR A 460 -18.52 -11.72 9.20
CA THR A 460 -19.56 -12.64 8.76
C THR A 460 -19.45 -12.93 7.25
N ALA A 461 -19.76 -14.17 6.85
CA ALA A 461 -19.80 -14.58 5.45
C ALA A 461 -20.78 -13.75 4.61
N ASP A 462 -21.92 -13.35 5.18
CA ASP A 462 -22.92 -12.51 4.49
C ASP A 462 -22.34 -11.15 4.07
N GLU A 463 -21.54 -10.51 4.93
CA GLU A 463 -20.89 -9.23 4.61
C GLU A 463 -19.85 -9.39 3.50
N VAL A 464 -19.09 -10.48 3.52
CA VAL A 464 -18.12 -10.81 2.47
C VAL A 464 -18.84 -11.00 1.12
N LEU A 465 -19.91 -11.80 1.11
CA LEU A 465 -20.69 -12.07 -0.10
C LEU A 465 -21.31 -10.79 -0.68
N ASP A 466 -21.88 -9.93 0.16
CA ASP A 466 -22.47 -8.67 -0.29
C ASP A 466 -21.41 -7.73 -0.90
N ALA A 467 -20.21 -7.69 -0.33
CA ALA A 467 -19.09 -6.93 -0.88
C ALA A 467 -18.61 -7.48 -2.24
N LEU A 468 -18.45 -8.81 -2.37
CA LEU A 468 -18.07 -9.44 -3.64
C LEU A 468 -19.12 -9.23 -4.73
N GLU A 469 -20.41 -9.25 -4.38
CA GLU A 469 -21.48 -8.96 -5.34
C GLU A 469 -21.50 -7.50 -5.81
N MET A 470 -21.22 -6.55 -4.92
CA MET A 470 -21.01 -5.15 -5.31
C MET A 470 -19.87 -5.05 -6.31
N LEU A 471 -18.70 -5.59 -5.96
CA LEU A 471 -17.50 -5.55 -6.81
C LEU A 471 -17.76 -6.15 -8.20
N LYS A 472 -18.43 -7.31 -8.26
CA LYS A 472 -18.70 -8.02 -9.50
C LYS A 472 -19.63 -7.23 -10.44
N ARG A 473 -20.70 -6.63 -9.91
CA ARG A 473 -21.69 -5.90 -10.74
C ARG A 473 -21.25 -4.50 -11.13
N THR A 474 -20.27 -3.91 -10.46
CA THR A 474 -19.80 -2.54 -10.72
C THR A 474 -18.59 -2.43 -11.63
N THR A 475 -18.33 -3.44 -12.44
CA THR A 475 -17.19 -3.49 -13.38
C THR A 475 -17.48 -2.79 -14.71
N ALA A 476 -18.69 -2.27 -14.92
CA ALA A 476 -19.14 -1.73 -16.21
C ALA A 476 -18.95 -2.69 -17.41
N GLY A 477 -18.87 -4.00 -17.16
CA GLY A 477 -18.59 -5.00 -18.19
C GLY A 477 -17.13 -5.08 -18.65
N THR A 478 -16.20 -4.33 -18.02
CA THR A 478 -14.78 -4.32 -18.41
C THR A 478 -14.04 -5.58 -17.96
N GLY A 479 -14.55 -6.26 -16.92
CA GLY A 479 -13.87 -7.40 -16.30
C GLY A 479 -12.62 -7.00 -15.50
N LEU A 480 -12.51 -5.74 -15.06
CA LEU A 480 -11.44 -5.22 -14.20
C LEU A 480 -12.02 -4.36 -13.08
N MET A 481 -11.17 -4.04 -12.09
CA MET A 481 -11.48 -3.07 -11.04
C MET A 481 -11.13 -1.65 -11.49
N HIS A 482 -11.93 -0.70 -11.03
CA HIS A 482 -11.78 0.73 -11.31
C HIS A 482 -11.32 1.47 -10.04
N GLU A 483 -10.89 2.72 -10.20
CA GLU A 483 -10.57 3.60 -9.07
C GLU A 483 -11.84 3.93 -8.28
N SER A 484 -12.84 4.46 -8.96
CA SER A 484 -14.12 4.81 -8.36
C SER A 484 -15.29 4.51 -9.29
N VAL A 485 -16.47 4.30 -8.72
CA VAL A 485 -17.72 4.01 -9.42
C VAL A 485 -18.85 4.84 -8.80
N ASN A 486 -19.68 5.44 -9.64
CA ASN A 486 -20.87 6.15 -9.18
C ASN A 486 -21.83 5.19 -8.47
N LYS A 487 -22.25 5.55 -7.26
CA LYS A 487 -23.11 4.72 -6.40
C LYS A 487 -24.42 4.25 -7.05
N ASN A 488 -24.91 4.97 -8.07
CA ASN A 488 -26.18 4.68 -8.77
C ASN A 488 -26.01 4.26 -10.24
N ASN A 489 -24.82 4.42 -10.82
CA ASN A 489 -24.56 4.08 -12.22
C ASN A 489 -23.16 3.48 -12.40
N ALA A 490 -23.08 2.15 -12.52
CA ALA A 490 -21.81 1.44 -12.65
C ALA A 490 -20.99 1.81 -13.90
N THR A 491 -21.63 2.38 -14.93
CA THR A 491 -20.95 2.79 -16.17
C THR A 491 -20.22 4.13 -16.03
N GLU A 492 -20.50 4.90 -14.98
CA GLU A 492 -19.76 6.10 -14.60
C GLU A 492 -18.67 5.72 -13.60
N PHE A 493 -17.44 5.57 -14.09
CA PHE A 493 -16.28 5.18 -13.29
C PHE A 493 -15.02 5.95 -13.72
N THR A 494 -14.00 5.93 -12.86
CA THR A 494 -12.68 6.51 -13.14
C THR A 494 -11.60 5.43 -13.22
N ARG A 495 -10.54 5.69 -14.02
CA ARG A 495 -9.39 4.80 -14.29
C ARG A 495 -9.79 3.39 -14.71
N SER A 496 -9.88 3.15 -16.01
CA SER A 496 -10.13 1.82 -16.58
C SER A 496 -8.96 0.85 -16.41
N TRP A 497 -7.77 1.35 -16.07
CA TRP A 497 -6.57 0.54 -15.84
C TRP A 497 -5.87 0.98 -14.55
N PHE A 498 -6.32 0.39 -13.44
CA PHE A 498 -5.74 0.59 -12.12
C PHE A 498 -5.23 -0.73 -11.54
N SER A 499 -3.93 -0.98 -11.72
CA SER A 499 -3.33 -2.29 -11.43
C SER A 499 -3.26 -2.61 -9.94
N TRP A 500 -3.15 -1.60 -9.08
CA TRP A 500 -3.23 -1.82 -7.63
C TRP A 500 -4.61 -2.35 -7.22
N ALA A 501 -5.71 -1.72 -7.66
CA ALA A 501 -7.06 -2.20 -7.36
C ALA A 501 -7.31 -3.62 -7.88
N ASN A 502 -6.74 -3.96 -9.05
CA ASN A 502 -6.78 -5.31 -9.61
C ASN A 502 -6.03 -6.33 -8.73
N GLY A 503 -4.80 -6.01 -8.31
CA GLY A 503 -4.02 -6.85 -7.40
C GLY A 503 -4.72 -7.07 -6.06
N LEU A 504 -5.27 -6.00 -5.48
CA LEU A 504 -6.03 -6.04 -4.22
C LEU A 504 -7.27 -6.93 -4.32
N PHE A 505 -7.98 -6.90 -5.46
CA PHE A 505 -9.11 -7.80 -5.69
C PHE A 505 -8.67 -9.26 -5.74
N GLY A 506 -7.57 -9.55 -6.44
CA GLY A 506 -7.02 -10.89 -6.49
C GLY A 506 -6.63 -11.40 -5.10
N GLU A 507 -5.93 -10.59 -4.31
CA GLU A 507 -5.61 -10.90 -2.91
C GLU A 507 -6.87 -11.13 -2.07
N THR A 508 -7.90 -10.29 -2.24
CA THR A 508 -9.20 -10.45 -1.55
C THR A 508 -9.82 -11.81 -1.83
N ILE A 509 -9.82 -12.28 -3.09
CA ILE A 509 -10.37 -13.60 -3.43
C ILE A 509 -9.57 -14.73 -2.79
N LEU A 510 -8.23 -14.62 -2.77
CA LEU A 510 -7.39 -15.63 -2.12
C LEU A 510 -7.68 -15.73 -0.62
N GLU A 511 -7.79 -14.59 0.08
CA GLU A 511 -8.15 -14.58 1.51
C GLU A 511 -9.55 -15.10 1.77
N VAL A 512 -10.52 -14.74 0.92
CA VAL A 512 -11.90 -15.24 1.07
C VAL A 512 -11.94 -16.75 0.84
N LEU A 513 -11.18 -17.30 -0.10
CA LEU A 513 -11.07 -18.76 -0.28
C LEU A 513 -10.49 -19.46 0.95
N GLU A 514 -9.58 -18.81 1.67
CA GLU A 514 -8.97 -19.35 2.88
C GLU A 514 -9.89 -19.24 4.10
N GLU A 515 -10.50 -18.07 4.33
CA GLU A 515 -11.30 -17.79 5.53
C GLU A 515 -12.79 -18.19 5.39
N TRP A 516 -13.34 -18.11 4.17
CA TRP A 516 -14.78 -18.25 3.87
C TRP A 516 -15.00 -19.04 2.56
N PRO A 517 -14.46 -20.27 2.42
CA PRO A 517 -14.54 -21.04 1.18
C PRO A 517 -15.99 -21.21 0.69
N GLU A 518 -16.94 -21.31 1.60
CA GLU A 518 -18.36 -21.41 1.29
C GLU A 518 -18.88 -20.19 0.53
N VAL A 519 -18.33 -18.99 0.71
CA VAL A 519 -18.76 -17.79 -0.02
C VAL A 519 -18.44 -17.90 -1.51
N ILE A 520 -17.34 -18.57 -1.86
CA ILE A 520 -16.91 -18.76 -3.25
C ILE A 520 -17.55 -20.01 -3.86
N GLU A 521 -17.72 -21.06 -3.06
CA GLU A 521 -18.34 -22.34 -3.47
C GLU A 521 -19.87 -22.24 -3.60
N THR A 522 -20.56 -21.40 -2.80
CA THR A 522 -22.02 -21.25 -2.83
C THR A 522 -22.56 -20.40 -3.97
N ILE A 523 -21.70 -19.74 -4.75
CA ILE A 523 -22.16 -19.06 -5.97
C ILE A 523 -22.32 -20.10 -7.08
N GLN A 524 -23.29 -21.00 -6.89
CA GLN A 524 -23.64 -21.99 -7.89
C GLN A 524 -24.13 -21.28 -9.16
N PRO A 525 -23.74 -21.78 -10.36
CA PRO A 525 -24.34 -21.31 -11.60
C PRO A 525 -25.86 -21.52 -11.52
N ALA A 526 -26.62 -20.53 -11.99
CA ALA A 526 -28.03 -20.78 -12.30
C ALA A 526 -28.06 -21.83 -13.42
N ASP A 527 -28.71 -22.97 -13.14
CA ASP A 527 -29.00 -24.01 -14.15
C ASP A 527 -29.75 -23.44 -15.37
#